data_AF-A0A9W4PGZ5-F1
#
_entry.id   AF-A0A9W4PGZ5-F1
#
_cell.length_a   1.000
_cell.length_b   1.000
_cell.length_c   1.000
_cell.angle_alpha   90.00
_cell.angle_beta   90.00
_cell.angle_gamma   90.00
#
_symmetry.space_group_name_H-M   'P 1'
#
loop_
_entity.id
_entity.type
_entity.pdbx_description
1 polymer ?
#
loop_
_entity_poly.entity_id
_entity_poly.type
_entity_poly.pdbx_seq_one_letter_code
_entity_poly.pdbx_strand_id
1 'polypeptide(L)'
;MRKYLVACLASVLLFLSGGFTASAEGLHREEVLSLVQDAMENQGSISEKVRTKEEIEGKLAKHFTGDFIKKFVQANVVKVDGGYTAFGSDFAPYYVPFFSYDKNTEIVYGKNGDVIYVQEEFQDTGDGPVSMEKHVESVTLKKENDGWKVMDVKYESDKMK
;
A
#
# COMPACT_ATOMS: atom_id res chain seq x y z
N MET A 1 39.97 24.04 30.82
CA MET A 1 38.54 24.21 30.41
C MET A 1 38.36 24.38 28.90
N ARG A 2 39.14 25.24 28.22
CA ARG A 2 39.03 25.48 26.76
C ARG A 2 39.30 24.27 25.84
N LYS A 3 40.16 23.31 26.25
CA LYS A 3 40.49 22.11 25.44
C LYS A 3 39.38 21.04 25.44
N TYR A 4 38.55 21.00 26.48
CA TYR A 4 37.44 20.04 26.60
C TYR A 4 36.15 20.55 25.92
N LEU A 5 35.99 21.87 25.81
CA LEU A 5 34.89 22.50 25.06
C LEU A 5 34.98 22.24 23.55
N VAL A 6 36.20 22.21 22.99
CA VAL A 6 36.43 21.92 21.56
C VAL A 6 36.17 20.44 21.25
N ALA A 7 36.51 19.53 22.18
CA ALA A 7 36.28 18.10 22.03
C ALA A 7 34.78 17.75 22.04
N CYS A 8 33.96 18.41 22.86
CA CYS A 8 32.49 18.22 22.86
C CYS A 8 31.80 18.75 21.59
N LEU A 9 32.32 19.83 20.98
CA LEU A 9 31.75 20.34 19.73
C LEU A 9 32.05 19.43 18.53
N ALA A 10 33.21 18.78 18.51
CA ALA A 10 33.59 17.83 17.46
C ALA A 10 32.75 16.54 17.50
N SER A 11 32.36 16.06 18.70
CA SER A 11 31.52 14.87 18.84
C SER A 11 30.05 15.11 18.48
N VAL A 12 29.51 16.31 18.69
CA VAL A 12 28.14 16.67 18.25
C VAL A 12 28.04 16.74 16.72
N LEU A 13 29.10 17.18 16.02
CA LEU A 13 29.15 17.22 14.55
C LEU A 13 29.20 15.82 13.90
N LEU A 14 29.74 14.81 14.59
CA LEU A 14 29.76 13.42 14.10
C LEU A 14 28.38 12.74 14.17
N PHE A 15 27.50 13.15 15.10
CA PHE A 15 26.11 12.66 15.13
C PHE A 15 25.22 13.30 14.06
N LEU A 16 25.60 14.45 13.52
CA LEU A 16 24.83 15.15 12.47
C LEU A 16 25.13 14.64 11.05
N SER A 17 26.13 13.77 10.87
CA SER A 17 26.65 13.37 9.54
C SER A 17 26.59 11.87 9.24
N GLY A 18 25.97 11.05 10.10
CA GLY A 18 26.07 9.59 10.03
C GLY A 18 24.82 8.83 9.58
N GLY A 19 23.73 9.51 9.19
CA GLY A 19 22.51 8.87 8.70
C GLY A 19 22.47 8.74 7.18
N PHE A 20 23.56 8.31 6.54
CA PHE A 20 23.44 7.80 5.17
C PHE A 20 22.75 6.45 5.28
N THR A 21 21.44 6.42 5.02
CA THR A 21 20.79 5.15 4.70
C THR A 21 21.53 4.62 3.48
N ALA A 22 22.18 3.47 3.65
CA ALA A 22 22.74 2.75 2.53
C ALA A 22 21.57 2.48 1.58
N SER A 23 21.56 3.15 0.43
CA SER A 23 20.62 2.86 -0.65
C SER A 23 21.00 1.49 -1.21
N ALA A 24 20.50 0.42 -0.59
CA ALA A 24 20.20 -0.78 -1.34
C ALA A 24 19.13 -0.37 -2.36
N GLU A 25 19.36 -0.60 -3.66
CA GLU A 25 18.63 0.02 -4.77
C GLU A 25 17.14 -0.39 -4.94
N GLY A 26 16.43 -0.77 -3.87
CA GLY A 26 15.01 -1.09 -3.88
C GLY A 26 14.38 -1.02 -2.48
N LEU A 27 13.04 -1.01 -2.42
CA LEU A 27 12.32 -1.10 -1.14
C LEU A 27 12.62 -2.44 -0.47
N HIS A 28 12.86 -2.41 0.84
CA HIS A 28 12.91 -3.62 1.64
C HIS A 28 11.51 -4.17 1.91
N ARG A 29 11.44 -5.46 2.28
CA ARG A 29 10.19 -6.17 2.51
C ARG A 29 9.23 -5.40 3.41
N GLU A 30 9.71 -4.93 4.54
CA GLU A 30 8.91 -4.26 5.56
C GLU A 30 8.36 -2.93 5.04
N GLU A 31 9.12 -2.22 4.21
CA GLU A 31 8.67 -0.98 3.56
C GLU A 31 7.58 -1.25 2.52
N VAL A 32 7.73 -2.33 1.74
CA VAL A 32 6.71 -2.77 0.77
C VAL A 32 5.41 -3.16 1.48
N LEU A 33 5.49 -3.95 2.55
CA LEU A 33 4.32 -4.36 3.32
C LEU A 33 3.62 -3.15 3.94
N SER A 34 4.38 -2.25 4.57
CA SER A 34 3.83 -1.02 5.15
C SER A 34 3.14 -0.16 4.09
N LEU A 35 3.71 -0.06 2.88
CA LEU A 35 3.10 0.71 1.80
C LEU A 35 1.73 0.16 1.39
N VAL A 36 1.61 -1.18 1.28
CA VAL A 36 0.35 -1.83 0.91
C VAL A 36 -0.67 -1.75 2.05
N GLN A 37 -0.23 -1.93 3.30
CA GLN A 37 -1.08 -1.80 4.47
C GLN A 37 -1.63 -0.37 4.60
N ASP A 38 -0.78 0.64 4.47
CA ASP A 38 -1.19 2.06 4.48
C ASP A 38 -2.20 2.36 3.37
N ALA A 39 -2.00 1.77 2.18
CA ALA A 39 -2.92 1.92 1.05
C ALA A 39 -4.31 1.33 1.36
N MET A 40 -4.35 0.14 1.96
CA MET A 40 -5.57 -0.53 2.41
C MET A 40 -6.31 0.31 3.45
N GLU A 41 -5.62 0.79 4.49
CA GLU A 41 -6.20 1.64 5.54
C GLU A 41 -6.69 2.99 4.97
N ASN A 42 -5.93 3.58 4.03
CA ASN A 42 -6.32 4.79 3.33
C ASN A 42 -7.63 4.60 2.54
N GLN A 43 -7.78 3.48 1.81
CA GLN A 43 -9.03 3.14 1.13
C GLN A 43 -10.19 2.93 2.12
N GLY A 44 -9.97 2.13 3.16
CA GLY A 44 -11.00 1.82 4.16
C GLY A 44 -11.57 3.08 4.83
N SER A 45 -10.70 4.05 5.13
CA SER A 45 -11.11 5.30 5.78
C SER A 45 -11.97 6.24 4.91
N ILE A 46 -12.19 5.92 3.63
CA ILE A 46 -13.19 6.62 2.80
C ILE A 46 -14.59 6.45 3.41
N SER A 47 -14.90 5.27 3.96
CA SER A 47 -16.20 4.96 4.55
C SER A 47 -16.53 5.76 5.83
N GLU A 48 -15.51 6.28 6.52
CA GLU A 48 -15.65 6.91 7.84
C GLU A 48 -16.40 8.25 7.85
N LYS A 49 -16.39 8.98 6.72
CA LYS A 49 -17.08 10.27 6.61
C LYS A 49 -17.38 10.63 5.16
N VAL A 50 -18.46 11.38 4.98
CA VAL A 50 -18.83 11.96 3.69
C VAL A 50 -17.81 13.02 3.27
N ARG A 51 -17.42 13.00 2.00
CA ARG A 51 -16.40 13.87 1.39
C ARG A 51 -16.81 14.32 -0.01
N THR A 52 -16.13 15.30 -0.59
CA THR A 52 -16.23 15.55 -2.04
C THR A 52 -15.47 14.48 -2.84
N LYS A 53 -15.71 14.38 -4.15
CA LYS A 53 -14.96 13.44 -5.00
C LYS A 53 -13.48 13.80 -5.03
N GLU A 54 -13.17 15.09 -5.10
CA GLU A 54 -11.81 15.63 -5.17
C GLU A 54 -11.04 15.30 -3.88
N GLU A 55 -11.69 15.37 -2.71
CA GLU A 55 -11.10 14.95 -1.45
C GLU A 55 -10.81 13.44 -1.40
N ILE A 56 -11.70 12.61 -1.95
CA ILE A 56 -11.50 11.16 -2.04
C ILE A 56 -10.33 10.86 -2.99
N GLU A 57 -10.33 11.43 -4.19
CA GLU A 57 -9.26 11.25 -5.18
C GLU A 57 -7.91 11.74 -4.64
N GLY A 58 -7.88 12.90 -3.98
CA GLY A 58 -6.66 13.43 -3.36
C GLY A 58 -6.13 12.57 -2.22
N LYS A 59 -7.02 11.97 -1.42
CA LYS A 59 -6.64 11.03 -0.36
C LYS A 59 -6.02 9.74 -0.93
N LEU A 60 -6.56 9.23 -2.02
CA LEU A 60 -6.06 8.04 -2.72
C LEU A 60 -4.76 8.32 -3.49
N ALA A 61 -4.57 9.52 -4.03
CA ALA A 61 -3.41 9.89 -4.87
C ALA A 61 -2.04 9.65 -4.21
N LYS A 62 -1.98 9.61 -2.87
CA LYS A 62 -0.77 9.30 -2.11
C LYS A 62 -0.30 7.85 -2.29
N HIS A 63 -1.22 6.91 -2.53
CA HIS A 63 -0.94 5.48 -2.52
C HIS A 63 -1.27 4.78 -3.83
N PHE A 64 -2.12 5.37 -4.67
CA PHE A 64 -2.68 4.74 -5.86
C PHE A 64 -2.32 5.51 -7.13
N THR A 65 -2.07 4.78 -8.21
CA THR A 65 -1.90 5.38 -9.55
C THR A 65 -3.20 6.06 -10.00
N GLY A 66 -3.10 7.10 -10.83
CA GLY A 66 -4.27 7.85 -11.28
C GLY A 66 -5.31 6.98 -12.01
N ASP A 67 -4.86 5.98 -12.77
CA ASP A 67 -5.77 5.06 -13.46
C ASP A 67 -6.45 4.07 -12.51
N PHE A 68 -5.77 3.64 -11.45
CA PHE A 68 -6.38 2.85 -10.39
C PHE A 68 -7.49 3.64 -9.68
N ILE A 69 -7.22 4.90 -9.35
CA ILE A 69 -8.19 5.78 -8.66
C ILE A 69 -9.47 5.92 -9.47
N LYS A 70 -9.36 6.14 -10.79
CA LYS A 70 -10.53 6.24 -11.67
C LYS A 70 -11.40 4.98 -11.60
N LYS A 71 -10.79 3.79 -11.66
CA LYS A 71 -11.50 2.50 -11.57
C LYS A 71 -12.18 2.32 -10.21
N PHE A 72 -11.45 2.60 -9.12
CA PHE A 72 -11.97 2.49 -7.77
C PHE A 72 -13.16 3.44 -7.53
N VAL A 73 -13.03 4.71 -7.92
CA VAL A 73 -14.10 5.71 -7.78
C VAL A 73 -15.32 5.31 -8.59
N GLN A 74 -15.13 4.84 -9.82
CA GLN A 74 -16.23 4.39 -10.67
C GLN A 74 -16.99 3.19 -10.08
N ALA A 75 -16.27 2.25 -9.46
CA ALA A 75 -16.87 1.01 -8.97
C ALA A 75 -17.50 1.15 -7.58
N ASN A 76 -16.88 1.92 -6.67
CA ASN A 76 -17.21 1.86 -5.24
C ASN A 76 -17.72 3.17 -4.66
N VAL A 77 -17.41 4.32 -5.26
CA VAL A 77 -17.77 5.62 -4.69
C VAL A 77 -19.19 6.00 -5.10
N VAL A 78 -20.06 6.12 -4.11
CA VAL A 78 -21.49 6.41 -4.27
C VAL A 78 -21.83 7.80 -3.74
N LYS A 79 -22.87 8.41 -4.30
CA LYS A 79 -23.40 9.70 -3.84
C LYS A 79 -24.34 9.47 -2.65
N VAL A 80 -24.18 10.28 -1.62
CA VAL A 80 -25.04 10.33 -0.42
C VAL A 80 -25.43 11.77 -0.12
N ASP A 81 -26.25 11.99 0.90
CA ASP A 81 -26.52 13.35 1.36
C ASP A 81 -25.22 14.02 1.83
N GLY A 82 -24.99 15.25 1.40
CA GLY A 82 -23.78 16.01 1.71
C GLY A 82 -22.50 15.64 0.92
N GLY A 83 -22.51 14.64 0.03
CA GLY A 83 -21.33 14.33 -0.79
C GLY A 83 -21.23 12.88 -1.27
N TYR A 84 -20.07 12.27 -1.07
CA TYR A 84 -19.71 10.94 -1.55
C TYR A 84 -19.03 10.10 -0.46
N THR A 85 -19.16 8.79 -0.58
CA THR A 85 -18.48 7.80 0.27
C THR A 85 -18.31 6.47 -0.49
N ALA A 86 -17.61 5.50 0.10
CA ALA A 86 -17.53 4.13 -0.39
C ALA A 86 -17.83 3.20 0.79
N PHE A 87 -18.87 2.38 0.67
CA PHE A 87 -19.25 1.44 1.71
C PHE A 87 -18.46 0.13 1.57
N GLY A 88 -18.16 -0.51 2.70
CA GLY A 88 -17.68 -1.88 2.69
C GLY A 88 -18.73 -2.80 2.07
N SER A 89 -18.28 -3.76 1.27
CA SER A 89 -19.11 -4.75 0.59
C SER A 89 -18.41 -6.10 0.64
N ASP A 90 -19.18 -7.18 0.75
CA ASP A 90 -18.69 -8.56 0.63
C ASP A 90 -18.11 -8.84 -0.78
N PHE A 91 -18.42 -7.97 -1.74
CA PHE A 91 -17.79 -7.92 -3.05
C PHE A 91 -17.49 -6.48 -3.42
N ALA A 92 -16.25 -6.04 -3.20
CA ALA A 92 -15.81 -4.67 -3.40
C ALA A 92 -14.61 -4.62 -4.36
N PRO A 93 -14.85 -4.48 -5.68
CA PRO A 93 -13.77 -4.48 -6.67
C PRO A 93 -12.74 -3.38 -6.37
N TYR A 94 -11.46 -3.64 -6.65
CA TYR A 94 -10.36 -2.67 -6.49
C TYR A 94 -10.06 -2.23 -5.04
N TYR A 95 -10.58 -2.92 -4.02
CA TYR A 95 -10.06 -2.82 -2.66
C TYR A 95 -8.78 -3.65 -2.49
N VAL A 96 -7.77 -3.08 -1.83
CA VAL A 96 -6.59 -3.84 -1.43
C VAL A 96 -7.00 -4.99 -0.50
N PRO A 97 -6.54 -6.24 -0.76
CA PRO A 97 -6.82 -7.39 0.08
C PRO A 97 -6.41 -7.22 1.55
N PHE A 98 -7.14 -7.88 2.45
CA PHE A 98 -6.75 -8.01 3.86
C PHE A 98 -5.72 -9.14 4.02
N PHE A 99 -4.50 -8.91 3.52
CA PHE A 99 -3.38 -9.82 3.76
C PHE A 99 -3.06 -9.97 5.24
N SER A 100 -2.36 -11.05 5.61
CA SER A 100 -1.87 -11.24 6.98
C SER A 100 -0.73 -10.27 7.36
N TYR A 101 -0.05 -9.73 6.34
CA TYR A 101 1.18 -8.92 6.47
C TYR A 101 2.30 -9.62 7.26
N ASP A 102 2.28 -10.96 7.29
CA ASP A 102 3.26 -11.79 7.97
C ASP A 102 4.09 -12.61 6.96
N LYS A 103 4.67 -13.73 7.40
CA LYS A 103 5.45 -14.63 6.53
C LYS A 103 4.64 -15.24 5.36
N ASN A 104 3.31 -15.22 5.42
CA ASN A 104 2.43 -15.74 4.38
C ASN A 104 2.22 -14.72 3.25
N THR A 105 2.46 -13.43 3.49
CA THR A 105 2.44 -12.39 2.46
C THR A 105 3.77 -12.37 1.72
N GLU A 106 3.78 -12.83 0.49
CA GLU A 106 4.99 -12.92 -0.34
C GLU A 106 5.24 -11.63 -1.12
N ILE A 107 6.51 -11.32 -1.35
CA ILE A 107 6.93 -10.19 -2.18
C ILE A 107 7.80 -10.72 -3.31
N VAL A 108 7.40 -10.40 -4.54
CA VAL A 108 8.13 -10.76 -5.75
C VAL A 108 8.57 -9.48 -6.45
N TYR A 109 9.88 -9.27 -6.55
CA TYR A 109 10.46 -8.12 -7.24
C TYR A 109 10.55 -8.41 -8.75
N GLY A 110 9.95 -7.55 -9.56
CA GLY A 110 10.00 -7.67 -11.01
C GLY A 110 11.41 -7.53 -11.56
N LYS A 111 11.71 -8.22 -12.67
CA LYS A 111 13.06 -8.32 -13.26
C LYS A 111 13.75 -6.98 -13.55
N ASN A 112 12.96 -5.94 -13.85
CA ASN A 112 13.48 -4.61 -14.22
C ASN A 112 13.45 -3.61 -13.05
N GLY A 113 13.00 -4.01 -11.85
CA GLY A 113 12.94 -3.14 -10.68
C GLY A 113 11.83 -2.08 -10.68
N ASP A 114 10.98 -2.03 -11.72
CA ASP A 114 9.89 -1.06 -11.85
C ASP A 114 8.55 -1.52 -11.26
N VAL A 115 8.46 -2.81 -10.92
CA VAL A 115 7.24 -3.47 -10.44
C VAL A 115 7.57 -4.36 -9.24
N ILE A 116 6.70 -4.32 -8.23
CA ILE A 116 6.74 -5.24 -7.09
C ILE A 116 5.35 -5.87 -6.98
N TYR A 117 5.30 -7.19 -6.80
CA TYR A 117 4.07 -7.92 -6.52
C TYR A 117 4.03 -8.27 -5.04
N VAL A 118 2.92 -7.96 -4.38
CA VAL A 118 2.61 -8.40 -3.02
C VAL A 118 1.43 -9.36 -3.13
N GLN A 119 1.58 -10.59 -2.66
CA GLN A 119 0.59 -11.64 -2.88
C GLN A 119 0.42 -12.53 -1.64
N GLU A 120 -0.76 -13.10 -1.50
CA GLU A 120 -1.05 -14.08 -0.44
C GLU A 120 -1.99 -15.15 -0.97
N GLU A 121 -1.77 -16.38 -0.50
CA GLU A 121 -2.64 -17.52 -0.82
C GLU A 121 -3.70 -17.66 0.28
N PHE A 122 -4.94 -17.35 -0.08
CA PHE A 122 -6.09 -17.50 0.80
C PHE A 122 -6.56 -18.95 0.78
N GLN A 123 -6.77 -19.52 1.97
CA GLN A 123 -7.25 -20.88 2.11
C GLN A 123 -8.75 -20.96 1.80
N ASP A 124 -9.22 -22.13 1.39
CA ASP A 124 -10.65 -22.41 1.25
C ASP A 124 -11.36 -22.14 2.58
N THR A 125 -12.36 -21.26 2.55
CA THR A 125 -13.07 -20.84 3.75
C THR A 125 -14.25 -21.75 4.10
N GLY A 126 -14.60 -22.73 3.25
CA GLY A 126 -15.34 -23.98 3.53
C GLY A 126 -16.75 -23.91 4.16
N ASP A 127 -17.00 -22.97 5.06
CA ASP A 127 -18.19 -22.83 5.89
C ASP A 127 -18.56 -21.35 6.01
N GLY A 128 -19.42 -20.90 5.08
CA GLY A 128 -20.00 -19.56 5.04
C GLY A 128 -21.05 -19.44 3.92
N PRO A 129 -21.95 -18.44 3.95
CA PRO A 129 -22.92 -18.21 2.86
C PRO A 129 -22.24 -17.85 1.54
N VAL A 130 -20.98 -17.42 1.60
CA VAL A 130 -20.06 -17.25 0.48
C VAL A 130 -18.85 -18.14 0.76
N SER A 131 -18.59 -19.12 -0.10
CA SER A 131 -17.37 -19.92 -0.09
C SER A 131 -16.47 -19.44 -1.21
N MET A 132 -15.19 -19.28 -0.91
CA MET A 132 -14.16 -19.04 -1.92
C MET A 132 -13.22 -20.23 -1.90
N GLU A 133 -13.01 -20.82 -3.07
CA GLU A 133 -11.98 -21.83 -3.23
C GLU A 133 -10.62 -21.23 -2.90
N LYS A 134 -9.63 -22.09 -2.65
CA LYS A 134 -8.24 -21.67 -2.51
C LYS A 134 -7.82 -20.81 -3.71
N HIS A 135 -7.36 -19.59 -3.46
CA HIS A 135 -6.96 -18.64 -4.50
C HIS A 135 -5.77 -17.78 -4.06
N VAL A 136 -5.16 -17.07 -5.01
CA VAL A 136 -4.10 -16.10 -4.74
C VAL A 136 -4.59 -14.72 -5.12
N GLU A 137 -4.58 -13.82 -4.14
CA GLU A 137 -4.80 -12.41 -4.36
C GLU A 137 -3.46 -11.69 -4.47
N SER A 138 -3.39 -10.67 -5.33
CA SER A 138 -2.17 -9.90 -5.55
C SER A 138 -2.41 -8.41 -5.74
N VAL A 139 -1.50 -7.63 -5.19
CA VAL A 139 -1.34 -6.19 -5.37
C VAL A 139 -0.09 -5.96 -6.21
N THR A 140 -0.23 -5.18 -7.28
CA THR A 140 0.91 -4.77 -8.10
C THR A 140 1.27 -3.32 -7.76
N LEU A 141 2.49 -3.11 -7.28
CA LEU A 141 3.08 -1.80 -7.10
C LEU A 141 3.90 -1.42 -8.33
N LYS A 142 3.83 -0.16 -8.74
CA LYS A 142 4.65 0.42 -9.81
C LYS A 142 5.36 1.66 -9.30
N LYS A 143 6.59 1.86 -9.75
CA LYS A 143 7.36 3.08 -9.51
C LYS A 143 6.83 4.22 -10.38
N GLU A 144 6.32 5.27 -9.75
CA GLU A 144 6.01 6.57 -10.36
C GLU A 144 7.06 7.62 -9.95
N ASN A 145 6.99 8.81 -10.55
CA ASN A 145 7.96 9.90 -10.31
C ASN A 145 8.03 10.33 -8.83
N ASP A 146 6.95 10.17 -8.08
CA ASP A 146 6.80 10.57 -6.68
C ASP A 146 6.87 9.39 -5.68
N GLY A 147 7.11 8.17 -6.16
CA GLY A 147 7.27 6.99 -5.30
C GLY A 147 6.58 5.74 -5.86
N TRP A 148 6.52 4.70 -5.03
CA TRP A 148 5.81 3.46 -5.35
C TRP A 148 4.31 3.62 -5.09
N LYS A 149 3.48 3.15 -6.02
CA LYS A 149 2.02 3.19 -5.89
C LYS A 149 1.35 1.92 -6.36
N VAL A 150 0.18 1.64 -5.81
CA VAL A 150 -0.69 0.54 -6.23
C VAL A 150 -1.24 0.84 -7.63
N MET A 151 -0.87 -0.03 -8.57
CA MET A 151 -1.30 0.01 -9.97
C MET A 151 -2.47 -0.94 -10.24
N ASP A 152 -2.51 -2.09 -9.56
CA ASP A 152 -3.50 -3.13 -9.82
C ASP A 152 -3.77 -4.00 -8.59
N VAL A 153 -4.98 -4.57 -8.53
CA VAL A 153 -5.40 -5.58 -7.55
C VAL A 153 -6.09 -6.72 -8.29
N LYS A 154 -5.74 -7.96 -7.97
CA LYS A 154 -6.35 -9.17 -8.52
C LYS A 154 -6.77 -10.10 -7.39
N TYR A 155 -8.01 -10.59 -7.46
CA TYR A 155 -8.59 -11.52 -6.47
C TYR A 155 -8.45 -12.99 -6.89
N GLU A 156 -8.12 -13.22 -8.16
CA GLU A 156 -7.73 -14.54 -8.66
C GLU A 156 -6.54 -14.33 -9.60
N SER A 157 -5.37 -14.79 -9.20
CA SER A 157 -4.14 -14.64 -9.98
C SER A 157 -3.26 -15.87 -9.93
N ASP A 158 -2.49 -16.09 -10.99
CA ASP A 158 -1.38 -17.03 -10.94
C ASP A 158 -0.36 -16.54 -9.91
N LYS A 159 0.12 -17.46 -9.07
CA LYS A 159 1.16 -17.16 -8.09
C LYS A 159 2.45 -16.75 -8.82
N MET A 160 2.89 -15.51 -8.61
CA MET A 160 4.14 -15.01 -9.15
C MET A 160 5.33 -15.68 -8.45
N LYS A 161 6.44 -15.88 -9.17
CA LYS A 161 7.66 -16.54 -8.68
C LYS A 161 8.90 -15.70 -8.99
#